data_AF-A0A4P2QC73-F1
#
_entry.id   AF-A0A4P2QC73-F1
#
_cell.length_a   1.000
_cell.length_b   1.000
_cell.length_c   1.000
_cell.angle_alpha   90.00
_cell.angle_beta   90.00
_cell.angle_gamma   90.00
#
_symmetry.space_group_name_H-M   'P 1'
#
loop_
_entity.id
_entity.type
_entity.pdbx_description
1 polymer ?
#
loop_
_entity_poly.entity_id
_entity_poly.type
_entity_poly.pdbx_seq_one_letter_code
_entity_poly.pdbx_strand_id
1 'polypeptide(L)'
;MNTSTLPDLFEFFDGARMSKRSEWRCRRAELKKAVEKYIHGEKPGRPDTVTGKVSSSSISVHVEHGGKTIDFSVSVSLPRGANGPVPAIIGLGGGSLDRSLLAGEGVATISYDNNRIASETSRSCLFSNIYGNTGASAQVAWAWGVSRILDVLVDERDAGRNDIIDPTAIGVTGCSRLGKGAFTIGAFDERIALGIPHESGTGGVSAFRIVNTNPVGPNVKPAQSLSSAWSEAQGWFGTVFGNYRSNVNVIPVDTPGPPDPEG
;
A
#
# COMPACT_ATOMS: atom_id res chain seq x y z
N MET A 1 10.63 23.39 -8.79
CA MET A 1 11.74 22.45 -9.00
C MET A 1 11.53 21.75 -10.35
N ASN A 2 12.58 21.61 -11.16
CA ASN A 2 12.59 20.80 -12.38
C ASN A 2 13.89 20.00 -12.35
N THR A 3 13.84 18.75 -11.88
CA THR A 3 15.04 17.92 -11.65
C THR A 3 14.98 16.64 -12.46
N SER A 4 16.01 16.39 -13.28
CA SER A 4 16.16 15.17 -14.07
C SER A 4 16.73 13.99 -13.27
N THR A 5 17.33 14.26 -12.11
CA THR A 5 17.83 13.28 -11.15
C THR A 5 16.80 12.97 -10.07
N LEU A 6 17.02 11.89 -9.31
CA LEU A 6 16.18 11.58 -8.15
C LEU A 6 16.20 12.73 -7.12
N PRO A 7 15.04 13.11 -6.55
CA PRO A 7 14.98 14.11 -5.48
C PRO A 7 15.79 13.69 -4.24
N ASP A 8 16.41 14.64 -3.55
CA ASP A 8 17.16 14.36 -2.32
C ASP A 8 16.18 13.97 -1.19
N LEU A 9 16.33 12.74 -0.69
CA LEU A 9 15.51 12.21 0.40
C LEU A 9 15.74 12.94 1.72
N PHE A 10 16.93 13.52 1.90
CA PHE A 10 17.36 14.16 3.14
C PHE A 10 17.24 15.68 3.12
N GLU A 11 16.65 16.27 2.08
CA GLU A 11 16.35 17.71 2.00
C GLU A 11 14.84 17.94 2.04
N PHE A 12 14.36 18.69 3.05
CA PHE A 12 12.98 19.13 3.17
C PHE A 12 12.59 20.06 2.01
N PHE A 13 11.29 20.23 1.72
CA PHE A 13 10.85 21.09 0.63
C PHE A 13 11.05 22.59 0.88
N ASP A 14 11.33 22.98 2.13
CA ASP A 14 11.77 24.34 2.49
C ASP A 14 13.29 24.56 2.30
N GLY A 15 14.02 23.52 1.89
CA GLY A 15 15.48 23.54 1.68
C GLY A 15 16.31 23.17 2.91
N ALA A 16 15.69 22.90 4.07
CA ALA A 16 16.43 22.43 5.23
C ALA A 16 16.98 21.01 4.99
N ARG A 17 18.18 20.72 5.47
CA ARG A 17 18.77 19.37 5.39
C ARG A 17 18.55 18.60 6.69
N MET A 18 18.04 17.38 6.58
CA MET A 18 18.00 16.42 7.68
C MET A 18 19.41 16.11 8.19
N SER A 19 19.54 16.09 9.51
CA SER A 19 20.78 15.78 10.22
C SER A 19 20.60 14.73 11.33
N LYS A 20 19.36 14.42 11.72
CA LYS A 20 19.05 13.50 12.82
C LYS A 20 17.99 12.47 12.43
N ARG A 21 18.11 11.25 12.97
CA ARG A 21 17.10 10.19 12.79
C ARG A 21 15.70 10.61 13.23
N SER A 22 15.58 11.38 14.32
CA SER A 22 14.29 11.86 14.83
C SER A 22 13.52 12.75 13.84
N GLU A 23 14.21 13.37 12.88
CA GLU A 23 13.60 14.22 11.85
C GLU A 23 12.94 13.40 10.74
N TRP A 24 13.23 12.09 10.65
CA TRP A 24 12.68 11.20 9.63
C TRP A 24 11.16 11.16 9.67
N ARG A 25 10.57 11.20 10.87
CA ARG A 25 9.11 11.24 11.02
C ARG A 25 8.50 12.45 10.30
N CYS A 26 9.11 13.62 10.41
CA CYS A 26 8.66 14.84 9.73
C CYS A 26 8.88 14.74 8.22
N ARG A 27 10.07 14.30 7.80
CA ARG A 27 10.39 14.16 6.37
C ARG A 27 9.49 13.13 5.67
N ARG A 28 9.24 11.99 6.30
CA ARG A 28 8.34 10.96 5.80
C ARG A 28 6.92 11.48 5.61
N ALA A 29 6.40 12.26 6.56
CA ALA A 29 5.08 12.88 6.46
C ALA A 29 5.00 13.86 5.28
N GLU A 30 6.04 14.66 5.08
CA GLU A 30 6.16 15.59 3.96
C GLU A 30 6.22 14.84 2.61
N LEU A 31 7.06 13.81 2.49
CA LEU A 31 7.16 12.95 1.32
C LEU A 31 5.81 12.28 1.00
N LYS A 32 5.13 11.75 2.01
CA LYS A 32 3.79 11.16 1.86
C LYS A 32 2.79 12.16 1.30
N LYS A 33 2.78 13.40 1.81
CA LYS A 33 1.88 14.45 1.30
C LYS A 33 2.19 14.83 -0.16
N ALA A 34 3.46 14.80 -0.57
CA ALA A 34 3.80 14.96 -1.97
C ALA A 34 3.33 13.77 -2.84
N VAL A 35 3.51 12.54 -2.38
CA VAL A 35 3.01 11.34 -3.09
C VAL A 35 1.48 11.40 -3.25
N GLU A 36 0.75 11.78 -2.20
CA GLU A 36 -0.70 12.01 -2.26
C GLU A 36 -1.06 13.10 -3.27
N LYS A 37 -0.38 14.25 -3.22
CA LYS A 37 -0.69 15.41 -4.07
C LYS A 37 -0.39 15.20 -5.55
N TYR A 38 0.69 14.50 -5.88
CA TYR A 38 1.20 14.43 -7.25
C TYR A 38 0.96 13.08 -7.94
N ILE A 39 0.82 11.98 -7.19
CA ILE A 39 0.86 10.62 -7.75
C ILE A 39 -0.44 9.86 -7.48
N HIS A 40 -0.82 9.68 -6.22
CA HIS A 40 -1.87 8.71 -5.87
C HIS A 40 -3.19 9.32 -5.41
N GLY A 41 -3.27 10.62 -5.11
CA GLY A 41 -4.40 11.19 -4.39
C GLY A 41 -4.32 10.92 -2.89
N GLU A 42 -5.15 11.62 -2.12
CA GLU A 42 -5.13 11.54 -0.66
C GLU A 42 -5.67 10.19 -0.16
N LYS A 43 -4.97 9.61 0.82
CA LYS A 43 -5.47 8.47 1.59
C LYS A 43 -6.17 8.99 2.84
N PRO A 44 -7.50 8.86 2.97
CA PRO A 44 -8.20 9.26 4.18
C PRO A 44 -7.65 8.54 5.42
N GLY A 45 -7.80 9.20 6.57
CA GLY A 45 -7.43 8.68 7.88
C GLY A 45 -8.29 7.48 8.31
N ARG A 46 -8.32 7.25 9.64
CA ARG A 46 -9.26 6.30 10.22
C ARG A 46 -10.69 6.88 10.13
N PRO A 47 -11.69 6.10 9.66
CA PRO A 47 -13.11 6.44 9.69
C PRO A 47 -13.65 6.79 11.07
N ASP A 48 -14.90 7.28 11.12
CA ASP A 48 -15.60 7.62 12.36
C ASP A 48 -15.77 6.37 13.24
N THR A 49 -16.20 5.27 12.60
CA THR A 49 -16.32 3.95 13.24
C THR A 49 -15.59 2.92 12.40
N VAL A 50 -14.77 2.10 13.07
CA VAL A 50 -14.25 0.84 12.51
C VAL A 50 -14.40 -0.21 13.59
N THR A 51 -15.13 -1.29 13.31
CA THR A 51 -15.32 -2.43 14.22
C THR A 51 -15.18 -3.73 13.44
N GLY A 52 -15.07 -4.84 14.14
CA GLY A 52 -14.86 -6.11 13.47
C GLY A 52 -14.77 -7.30 14.42
N LYS A 53 -14.39 -8.44 13.85
CA LYS A 53 -14.13 -9.68 14.58
C LYS A 53 -12.96 -10.39 13.94
N VAL A 54 -12.11 -10.98 14.76
CA VAL A 54 -10.99 -11.82 14.33
C VAL A 54 -11.35 -13.28 14.66
N SER A 55 -11.13 -14.17 13.71
CA SER A 55 -11.32 -15.61 13.87
C SER A 55 -10.21 -16.37 13.14
N SER A 56 -10.13 -17.67 13.39
CA SER A 56 -9.12 -18.54 12.75
C SER A 56 -9.26 -18.67 11.24
N SER A 57 -10.41 -18.30 10.67
CA SER A 57 -10.71 -18.42 9.24
C SER A 57 -11.04 -17.09 8.56
N SER A 58 -11.29 -16.02 9.32
CA SER A 58 -11.67 -14.73 8.75
C SER A 58 -11.45 -13.54 9.69
N ILE A 59 -11.28 -12.36 9.10
CA ILE A 59 -11.40 -11.07 9.78
C ILE A 59 -12.55 -10.32 9.11
N SER A 60 -13.57 -9.93 9.88
CA SER A 60 -14.66 -9.07 9.41
C SER A 60 -14.38 -7.62 9.79
N VAL A 61 -14.67 -6.70 8.88
CA VAL A 61 -14.47 -5.25 9.05
C VAL A 61 -15.75 -4.53 8.69
N HIS A 62 -16.25 -3.76 9.64
CA HIS A 62 -17.36 -2.84 9.49
C HIS A 62 -16.83 -1.41 9.58
N VAL A 63 -17.29 -0.53 8.68
CA VAL A 63 -16.88 0.87 8.64
C VAL A 63 -18.10 1.77 8.53
N GLU A 64 -18.14 2.81 9.35
CA GLU A 64 -19.06 3.93 9.21
C GLU A 64 -18.26 5.24 9.09
N HIS A 65 -18.65 6.09 8.15
CA HIS A 65 -18.09 7.43 8.03
C HIS A 65 -19.03 8.35 7.27
N GLY A 66 -19.28 9.55 7.81
CA GLY A 66 -20.10 10.57 7.14
C GLY A 66 -21.52 10.07 6.81
N GLY A 67 -22.11 9.26 7.69
CA GLY A 67 -23.45 8.70 7.52
C GLY A 67 -23.56 7.57 6.49
N LYS A 68 -22.43 7.02 6.02
CA LYS A 68 -22.37 5.89 5.10
C LYS A 68 -21.68 4.70 5.74
N THR A 69 -22.04 3.51 5.28
CA THR A 69 -21.58 2.25 5.86
C THR A 69 -21.11 1.29 4.78
N ILE A 70 -20.04 0.54 5.08
CA ILE A 70 -19.60 -0.61 4.29
C ILE A 70 -19.16 -1.75 5.20
N ASP A 71 -19.26 -2.97 4.66
CA ASP A 71 -18.76 -4.19 5.29
C ASP A 71 -17.89 -4.96 4.29
N PHE A 72 -16.79 -5.51 4.79
CA PHE A 72 -15.98 -6.47 4.05
C PHE A 72 -15.30 -7.46 5.00
N SER A 73 -14.77 -8.53 4.42
CA SER A 73 -14.04 -9.55 5.17
C SER A 73 -12.88 -10.08 4.34
N VAL A 74 -11.88 -10.61 5.05
CA VAL A 74 -10.74 -11.31 4.48
C VAL A 74 -10.64 -12.70 5.07
N SER A 75 -10.17 -13.67 4.28
CA SER A 75 -9.97 -15.04 4.74
C SER A 75 -8.60 -15.18 5.40
N VAL A 76 -8.55 -15.95 6.48
CA VAL A 76 -7.33 -16.28 7.25
C VAL A 76 -7.03 -17.76 7.08
N SER A 77 -5.76 -18.10 6.90
CA SER A 77 -5.26 -19.47 7.00
C SER A 77 -4.13 -19.48 8.01
N LEU A 78 -4.32 -20.23 9.10
CA LEU A 78 -3.32 -20.37 10.17
C LEU A 78 -2.34 -21.52 9.87
N PRO A 79 -1.10 -21.43 10.35
CA PRO A 79 -0.20 -22.58 10.41
C PRO A 79 -0.75 -23.65 11.36
N ARG A 80 -0.45 -24.92 11.08
CA ARG A 80 -0.90 -26.03 11.94
C ARG A 80 -0.22 -25.95 13.30
N GLY A 81 -0.97 -26.21 14.37
CA GLY A 81 -0.43 -26.26 15.73
C GLY A 81 -0.10 -24.89 16.34
N ALA A 82 -0.59 -23.80 15.76
CA ALA A 82 -0.49 -22.47 16.35
C ALA A 82 -1.11 -22.45 17.75
N ASN A 83 -0.31 -22.14 18.77
CA ASN A 83 -0.73 -22.01 20.17
C ASN A 83 -0.47 -20.58 20.63
N GLY A 84 -1.34 -19.66 20.19
CA GLY A 84 -1.25 -18.23 20.46
C GLY A 84 -1.14 -17.39 19.18
N PRO A 85 -0.96 -16.06 19.32
CA PRO A 85 -0.91 -15.15 18.19
C PRO A 85 0.28 -15.44 17.29
N VAL A 86 0.04 -15.51 15.99
CA VAL A 86 1.09 -15.72 14.98
C VAL A 86 1.28 -14.47 14.11
N PRO A 87 2.49 -14.25 13.56
CA PRO A 87 2.68 -13.27 12.50
C PRO A 87 1.84 -13.63 11.28
N ALA A 88 1.51 -12.65 10.45
CA ALA A 88 0.71 -12.87 9.25
C ALA A 88 1.18 -12.07 8.04
N ILE A 89 1.00 -12.63 6.85
CA ILE A 89 1.20 -11.92 5.59
C ILE A 89 -0.14 -11.70 4.88
N ILE A 90 -0.46 -10.44 4.62
CA ILE A 90 -1.59 -10.03 3.79
C ILE A 90 -1.20 -10.15 2.32
N GLY A 91 -1.84 -11.09 1.60
CA GLY A 91 -1.65 -11.30 0.18
C GLY A 91 -2.75 -10.63 -0.65
N LEU A 92 -2.38 -9.62 -1.45
CA LEU A 92 -3.30 -9.01 -2.40
C LEU A 92 -3.67 -10.04 -3.47
N GLY A 93 -4.97 -10.16 -3.78
CA GLY A 93 -5.49 -11.17 -4.70
C GLY A 93 -5.16 -12.61 -4.29
N GLY A 94 -4.87 -12.84 -2.99
CA GLY A 94 -4.44 -14.14 -2.46
C GLY A 94 -2.93 -14.32 -2.31
N GLY A 95 -2.11 -13.33 -2.73
CA GLY A 95 -0.65 -13.35 -2.60
C GLY A 95 0.06 -14.23 -3.65
N SER A 96 1.38 -14.07 -3.75
CA SER A 96 2.23 -14.82 -4.69
C SER A 96 3.30 -15.69 -4.02
N LEU A 97 3.32 -15.72 -2.69
CA LEU A 97 4.28 -16.51 -1.92
C LEU A 97 3.74 -17.93 -1.68
N ASP A 98 4.65 -18.89 -1.53
CA ASP A 98 4.27 -20.27 -1.21
C ASP A 98 3.66 -20.33 0.20
N ARG A 99 2.36 -20.67 0.26
CA ARG A 99 1.61 -20.73 1.52
C ARG A 99 2.05 -21.87 2.43
N SER A 100 2.58 -22.95 1.87
CA SER A 100 3.08 -24.10 2.63
C SER A 100 4.39 -23.74 3.31
N LEU A 101 5.26 -22.99 2.62
CA LEU A 101 6.48 -22.45 3.21
C LEU A 101 6.15 -21.50 4.36
N LEU A 102 5.26 -20.52 4.14
CA LEU A 102 4.83 -19.60 5.19
C LEU A 102 4.24 -20.33 6.39
N ALA A 103 3.37 -21.32 6.16
CA ALA A 103 2.79 -22.12 7.23
C ALA A 103 3.85 -22.95 7.98
N GLY A 104 4.87 -23.46 7.27
CA GLY A 104 6.01 -24.17 7.85
C GLY A 104 6.86 -23.29 8.77
N GLU A 105 6.95 -21.99 8.47
CA GLU A 105 7.61 -20.96 9.28
C GLU A 105 6.70 -20.38 10.38
N GLY A 106 5.50 -20.92 10.57
CA GLY A 106 4.56 -20.44 11.59
C GLY A 106 3.90 -19.09 11.25
N VAL A 107 3.85 -18.72 9.97
CA VAL A 107 3.25 -17.47 9.50
C VAL A 107 1.87 -17.73 8.90
N ALA A 108 0.85 -17.00 9.38
CA ALA A 108 -0.49 -17.04 8.81
C ALA A 108 -0.56 -16.29 7.47
N THR A 109 -1.53 -16.65 6.64
CA THR A 109 -1.81 -15.90 5.40
C THR A 109 -3.21 -15.30 5.46
N ILE A 110 -3.32 -14.02 5.08
CA ILE A 110 -4.58 -13.29 5.00
C ILE A 110 -4.83 -12.96 3.52
N SER A 111 -5.88 -13.54 2.94
CA SER A 111 -6.24 -13.33 1.52
C SER A 111 -7.09 -12.07 1.38
N TYR A 112 -6.53 -11.04 0.76
CA TYR A 112 -7.18 -9.75 0.59
C TYR A 112 -7.67 -9.53 -0.84
N ASP A 113 -8.99 -9.54 -1.02
CA ASP A 113 -9.64 -9.20 -2.28
C ASP A 113 -9.69 -7.67 -2.46
N ASN A 114 -8.59 -7.13 -2.96
CA ASN A 114 -8.40 -5.69 -3.17
C ASN A 114 -9.43 -5.11 -4.17
N ASN A 115 -9.95 -5.90 -5.11
CA ASN A 115 -10.93 -5.42 -6.08
C ASN A 115 -12.30 -5.13 -5.45
N ARG A 116 -12.64 -5.75 -4.32
CA ARG A 116 -13.83 -5.36 -3.54
C ARG A 116 -13.70 -4.00 -2.90
N ILE A 117 -12.48 -3.54 -2.63
CA ILE A 117 -12.25 -2.21 -2.05
C ILE A 117 -12.25 -1.13 -3.13
N ALA A 118 -11.51 -1.36 -4.22
CA ALA A 118 -11.53 -0.51 -5.41
C ALA A 118 -11.13 -1.31 -6.64
N SER A 119 -11.90 -1.17 -7.72
CA SER A 119 -11.52 -1.66 -9.04
C SER A 119 -10.25 -0.98 -9.54
N GLU A 120 -9.31 -1.75 -10.08
CA GLU A 120 -8.09 -1.22 -10.68
C GLU A 120 -8.33 -0.41 -11.97
N THR A 121 -9.50 -0.53 -12.59
CA THR A 121 -9.84 0.19 -13.82
C THR A 121 -10.70 1.41 -13.54
N SER A 122 -11.80 1.26 -12.80
CA SER A 122 -12.79 2.32 -12.58
C SER A 122 -12.58 3.10 -11.28
N ARG A 123 -11.74 2.63 -10.35
CA ARG A 123 -11.57 3.17 -8.98
C ARG A 123 -12.83 3.11 -8.10
N SER A 124 -13.92 2.55 -8.62
CA SER A 124 -15.16 2.35 -7.87
C SER A 124 -15.11 1.04 -7.11
N CYS A 125 -15.72 1.00 -5.92
CA CYS A 125 -16.26 -0.14 -5.17
C CYS A 125 -16.55 0.36 -3.74
N LEU A 126 -16.20 -0.38 -2.68
CA LEU A 126 -16.52 -0.02 -1.30
C LEU A 126 -15.87 1.29 -0.84
N PHE A 127 -14.64 1.58 -1.27
CA PHE A 127 -13.97 2.84 -0.92
C PHE A 127 -14.74 4.06 -1.43
N SER A 128 -15.18 4.03 -2.69
CA SER A 128 -15.99 5.12 -3.27
C SER A 128 -17.40 5.19 -2.70
N ASN A 129 -17.95 4.09 -2.17
CA ASN A 129 -19.25 4.12 -1.48
C ASN A 129 -19.17 5.00 -0.22
N ILE A 130 -18.04 4.97 0.51
CA ILE A 130 -17.80 5.86 1.65
C ILE A 130 -17.44 7.27 1.19
N TYR A 131 -16.36 7.44 0.43
CA TYR A 131 -15.78 8.77 0.18
C TYR A 131 -16.24 9.45 -1.12
N GLY A 132 -17.04 8.77 -1.94
CA GLY A 132 -17.36 9.23 -3.29
C GLY A 132 -16.15 9.13 -4.24
N ASN A 133 -16.21 9.86 -5.35
CA ASN A 133 -15.08 9.96 -6.28
C ASN A 133 -14.10 11.04 -5.82
N THR A 134 -13.06 10.63 -5.09
CA THR A 134 -11.99 11.54 -4.62
C THR A 134 -10.87 11.74 -5.64
N GLY A 135 -10.88 10.97 -6.73
CA GLY A 135 -9.76 10.90 -7.66
C GLY A 135 -8.54 10.14 -7.15
N ALA A 136 -8.59 9.54 -5.95
CA ALA A 136 -7.54 8.68 -5.42
C ALA A 136 -7.34 7.41 -6.26
N SER A 137 -6.13 6.88 -6.26
CA SER A 137 -5.80 5.62 -6.93
C SER A 137 -6.50 4.44 -6.25
N ALA A 138 -6.75 3.39 -7.02
CA ALA A 138 -7.15 2.09 -6.48
C ALA A 138 -6.09 1.58 -5.48
N GLN A 139 -4.80 1.82 -5.72
CA GLN A 139 -3.74 1.44 -4.77
C GLN A 139 -3.88 2.13 -3.40
N VAL A 140 -4.24 3.41 -3.37
CA VAL A 140 -4.52 4.14 -2.11
C VAL A 140 -5.77 3.60 -1.44
N ALA A 141 -6.82 3.29 -2.20
CA ALA A 141 -8.00 2.65 -1.67
C ALA A 141 -7.68 1.27 -1.08
N TRP A 142 -6.82 0.47 -1.74
CA TRP A 142 -6.36 -0.82 -1.23
C TRP A 142 -5.56 -0.66 0.06
N ALA A 143 -4.67 0.34 0.13
CA ALA A 143 -3.96 0.71 1.35
C ALA A 143 -4.90 1.15 2.46
N TRP A 144 -5.95 1.89 2.13
CA TRP A 144 -6.98 2.26 3.09
C TRP A 144 -7.70 1.04 3.63
N GLY A 145 -8.10 0.08 2.78
CA GLY A 145 -8.76 -1.15 3.20
C GLY A 145 -7.89 -2.01 4.12
N VAL A 146 -6.59 -2.15 3.82
CA VAL A 146 -5.65 -2.83 4.72
C VAL A 146 -5.52 -2.10 6.06
N SER A 147 -5.45 -0.77 6.07
CA SER A 147 -5.45 -0.02 7.33
C SER A 147 -6.67 -0.33 8.21
N ARG A 148 -7.84 -0.61 7.63
CA ARG A 148 -9.05 -0.99 8.40
C ARG A 148 -8.98 -2.41 8.95
N ILE A 149 -8.31 -3.33 8.24
CA ILE A 149 -8.02 -4.67 8.78
C ILE A 149 -7.09 -4.55 9.99
N LEU A 150 -6.03 -3.73 9.88
CA LEU A 150 -5.09 -3.48 10.98
C LEU A 150 -5.76 -2.78 12.17
N ASP A 151 -6.69 -1.86 11.90
CA ASP A 151 -7.54 -1.23 12.93
C ASP A 151 -8.29 -2.30 13.74
N VAL A 152 -8.97 -3.25 13.07
CA VAL A 152 -9.67 -4.35 13.76
C VAL A 152 -8.72 -5.27 14.51
N LEU A 153 -7.57 -5.64 13.92
CA LEU A 153 -6.60 -6.52 14.58
C LEU A 153 -6.04 -5.92 15.88
N VAL A 154 -5.75 -4.62 15.88
CA VAL A 154 -5.26 -3.87 17.05
C VAL A 154 -6.37 -3.74 18.09
N ASP A 155 -7.54 -3.23 17.70
CA ASP A 155 -8.63 -2.99 18.65
C ASP A 155 -9.11 -4.29 19.33
N GLU A 156 -9.24 -5.39 18.57
CA GLU A 156 -9.61 -6.69 19.14
C GLU A 156 -8.49 -7.26 20.00
N ARG A 157 -7.23 -6.94 19.73
CA ARG A 157 -6.09 -7.35 20.58
C ARG A 157 -6.12 -6.60 21.91
N ASP A 158 -6.27 -5.29 21.86
CA ASP A 158 -6.34 -4.42 23.05
C ASP A 158 -7.54 -4.79 23.94
N ALA A 159 -8.64 -5.23 23.33
CA ALA A 159 -9.82 -5.69 24.03
C ALA A 159 -9.76 -7.16 24.49
N GLY A 160 -8.63 -7.86 24.30
CA GLY A 160 -8.42 -9.25 24.73
C GLY A 160 -9.21 -10.30 23.93
N ARG A 161 -9.68 -9.95 22.72
CA ARG A 161 -10.49 -10.82 21.84
C ARG A 161 -9.74 -11.33 20.61
N ASN A 162 -8.51 -10.88 20.40
CA ASN A 162 -7.60 -11.42 19.38
C ASN A 162 -6.39 -12.08 20.04
N ASP A 163 -6.44 -13.40 20.17
CA ASP A 163 -5.33 -14.27 20.56
C ASP A 163 -4.77 -15.09 19.38
N ILE A 164 -5.13 -14.71 18.15
CA ILE A 164 -4.92 -15.52 16.93
C ILE A 164 -3.84 -14.90 16.04
N ILE A 165 -3.88 -13.59 15.80
CA ILE A 165 -2.96 -12.89 14.90
C ILE A 165 -2.27 -11.78 15.67
N ASP A 166 -0.94 -11.70 15.58
CA ASP A 166 -0.17 -10.61 16.17
C ASP A 166 -0.23 -9.35 15.27
N PRO A 167 -0.89 -8.26 15.70
CA PRO A 167 -0.99 -7.03 14.90
C PRO A 167 0.35 -6.31 14.72
N THR A 168 1.37 -6.64 15.50
CA THR A 168 2.71 -6.01 15.40
C THR A 168 3.61 -6.70 14.39
N ALA A 169 3.23 -7.89 13.91
CA ALA A 169 4.02 -8.73 13.01
C ALA A 169 3.26 -9.02 11.70
N ILE A 170 2.82 -7.94 11.03
CA ILE A 170 2.07 -8.02 9.77
C ILE A 170 2.93 -7.64 8.57
N GLY A 171 3.07 -8.57 7.64
CA GLY A 171 3.65 -8.33 6.32
C GLY A 171 2.58 -8.12 5.24
N VAL A 172 2.99 -7.60 4.08
CA VAL A 172 2.13 -7.47 2.89
C VAL A 172 2.88 -7.91 1.63
N THR A 173 2.18 -8.60 0.72
CA THR A 173 2.74 -9.04 -0.55
C THR A 173 1.73 -9.03 -1.69
N GLY A 174 2.26 -9.07 -2.91
CA GLY A 174 1.53 -9.22 -4.16
C GLY A 174 2.51 -9.23 -5.34
N CYS A 175 2.08 -9.77 -6.48
CA CYS A 175 2.89 -9.83 -7.69
C CYS A 175 2.36 -8.91 -8.79
N SER A 176 3.27 -8.32 -9.59
CA SER A 176 2.94 -7.47 -10.73
C SER A 176 2.06 -6.27 -10.29
N ARG A 177 0.86 -6.09 -10.83
CA ARG A 177 -0.09 -5.05 -10.41
C ARG A 177 -0.43 -5.08 -8.92
N LEU A 178 -0.46 -6.27 -8.31
CA LEU A 178 -0.70 -6.45 -6.88
C LEU A 178 0.57 -6.16 -6.06
N GLY A 179 1.75 -6.32 -6.68
CA GLY A 179 3.02 -5.87 -6.11
C GLY A 179 3.10 -4.34 -6.00
N LYS A 180 2.52 -3.61 -6.97
CA LYS A 180 2.35 -2.15 -6.88
C LYS A 180 1.49 -1.79 -5.66
N GLY A 181 0.37 -2.49 -5.49
CA GLY A 181 -0.50 -2.36 -4.32
C GLY A 181 0.22 -2.66 -3.00
N ALA A 182 0.98 -3.76 -2.92
CA ALA A 182 1.74 -4.13 -1.73
C ALA A 182 2.80 -3.09 -1.36
N PHE A 183 3.50 -2.54 -2.36
CA PHE A 183 4.43 -1.43 -2.18
C PHE A 183 3.73 -0.20 -1.58
N THR A 184 2.60 0.20 -2.18
CA THR A 184 1.80 1.34 -1.69
C THR A 184 1.26 1.10 -0.28
N ILE A 185 0.83 -0.11 0.06
CA ILE A 185 0.35 -0.44 1.41
C ILE A 185 1.47 -0.23 2.44
N GLY A 186 2.65 -0.82 2.22
CA GLY A 186 3.80 -0.67 3.12
C GLY A 186 4.25 0.79 3.24
N ALA A 187 4.19 1.56 2.16
CA ALA A 187 4.53 2.98 2.18
C ALA A 187 3.51 3.86 2.95
N PHE A 188 2.22 3.49 2.97
CA PHE A 188 1.16 4.34 3.51
C PHE A 188 0.71 4.01 4.93
N ASP A 189 1.06 2.84 5.47
CA ASP A 189 0.70 2.40 6.83
C ASP A 189 1.93 1.85 7.58
N GLU A 190 2.37 2.59 8.60
CA GLU A 190 3.59 2.28 9.39
C GLU A 190 3.42 1.08 10.32
N ARG A 191 2.23 0.48 10.39
CA ARG A 191 1.99 -0.77 11.15
C ARG A 191 2.35 -2.02 10.34
N ILE A 192 2.66 -1.88 9.05
CA ILE A 192 3.19 -2.97 8.24
C ILE A 192 4.67 -3.16 8.59
N ALA A 193 5.01 -4.31 9.17
CA ALA A 193 6.36 -4.65 9.57
C ALA A 193 7.25 -5.11 8.40
N LEU A 194 6.65 -5.64 7.32
CA LEU A 194 7.39 -6.17 6.17
C LEU A 194 6.63 -5.98 4.84
N GLY A 195 7.19 -5.20 3.92
CA GLY A 195 6.69 -5.06 2.56
C GLY A 195 7.43 -5.97 1.57
N ILE A 196 6.71 -6.84 0.86
CA ILE A 196 7.27 -7.77 -0.14
C ILE A 196 6.61 -7.54 -1.51
N PRO A 197 6.92 -6.43 -2.21
CA PRO A 197 6.40 -6.16 -3.55
C PRO A 197 7.12 -7.02 -4.60
N HIS A 198 6.44 -8.03 -5.13
CA HIS A 198 7.03 -8.94 -6.11
C HIS A 198 6.80 -8.43 -7.54
N GLU A 199 7.88 -8.26 -8.31
CA GLU A 199 7.84 -7.88 -9.75
C GLU A 199 6.94 -6.67 -10.06
N SER A 200 6.90 -5.67 -9.17
CA SER A 200 5.89 -4.60 -9.23
C SER A 200 6.09 -3.61 -10.37
N GLY A 201 7.33 -3.39 -10.82
CA GLY A 201 7.66 -2.54 -11.98
C GLY A 201 7.15 -1.09 -11.87
N THR A 202 6.76 -0.51 -13.02
CA THR A 202 6.30 0.88 -13.15
C THR A 202 5.04 1.15 -12.32
N GLY A 203 5.07 2.16 -11.44
CA GLY A 203 3.98 2.42 -10.50
C GLY A 203 4.00 1.53 -9.25
N GLY A 204 5.03 0.70 -9.10
CA GLY A 204 5.49 0.11 -7.85
C GLY A 204 6.90 0.64 -7.55
N VAL A 205 7.89 -0.25 -7.50
CA VAL A 205 9.27 0.08 -7.08
C VAL A 205 10.10 0.86 -8.12
N SER A 206 9.71 0.87 -9.40
CA SER A 206 10.51 1.51 -10.45
C SER A 206 10.40 3.04 -10.39
N ALA A 207 11.54 3.73 -10.27
CA ALA A 207 11.65 5.18 -10.36
C ALA A 207 11.09 5.74 -11.67
N PHE A 208 10.19 6.72 -11.60
CA PHE A 208 9.56 7.35 -12.74
C PHE A 208 10.58 8.05 -13.64
N ARG A 209 11.56 8.75 -13.07
CA ARG A 209 12.64 9.38 -13.85
C ARG A 209 13.47 8.37 -14.62
N ILE A 210 13.73 7.21 -14.04
CA ILE A 210 14.47 6.13 -14.71
C ILE A 210 13.60 5.47 -15.78
N VAL A 211 12.33 5.20 -15.51
CA VAL A 211 11.39 4.68 -16.54
C VAL A 211 11.34 5.62 -17.76
N ASN A 212 11.40 6.93 -17.54
CA ASN A 212 11.39 7.92 -18.62
C ASN A 212 12.68 7.97 -19.46
N THR A 213 13.79 7.37 -19.02
CA THR A 213 14.98 7.21 -19.87
C THR A 213 14.83 6.04 -20.86
N ASN A 214 13.66 5.38 -20.88
CA ASN A 214 13.35 4.22 -21.71
C ASN A 214 14.40 3.10 -21.60
N PRO A 215 14.71 2.63 -20.37
CA PRO A 215 15.75 1.63 -20.17
C PRO A 215 15.32 0.31 -20.83
N VAL A 216 16.28 -0.36 -21.47
CA VAL A 216 16.06 -1.62 -22.19
C VAL A 216 16.63 -2.77 -21.37
N GLY A 217 15.81 -3.78 -21.11
CA GLY A 217 16.21 -4.97 -20.37
C GLY A 217 16.94 -6.01 -21.23
N PRO A 218 17.39 -7.13 -20.62
CA PRO A 218 18.09 -8.21 -21.33
C PRO A 218 17.29 -8.86 -22.46
N ASN A 219 15.96 -8.75 -22.43
CA ASN A 219 15.05 -9.23 -23.48
C ASN A 219 14.90 -8.24 -24.65
N VAL A 220 15.71 -7.18 -24.69
CA VAL A 220 15.71 -6.12 -25.71
C VAL A 220 14.36 -5.37 -25.77
N LYS A 221 13.56 -5.43 -24.69
CA LYS A 221 12.32 -4.67 -24.58
C LYS A 221 12.49 -3.52 -23.59
N PRO A 222 11.90 -2.34 -23.87
CA PRO A 222 11.90 -1.25 -22.92
C PRO A 222 11.04 -1.57 -21.69
N ALA A 223 11.33 -0.91 -20.57
CA ALA A 223 10.42 -0.89 -19.43
C ALA A 223 9.03 -0.35 -19.83
N GLN A 224 7.98 -0.78 -19.13
CA GLN A 224 6.64 -0.23 -19.30
C GLN A 224 6.67 1.28 -19.04
N SER A 225 6.29 2.09 -20.02
CA SER A 225 6.27 3.55 -19.88
C SER A 225 5.17 4.02 -18.92
N LEU A 226 5.31 5.23 -18.36
CA LEU A 226 4.28 5.83 -17.50
C LEU A 226 2.95 6.01 -18.22
N SER A 227 2.97 6.40 -19.50
CA SER A 227 1.77 6.53 -20.33
C SER A 227 1.08 5.18 -20.56
N SER A 228 1.85 4.12 -20.79
CA SER A 228 1.31 2.76 -20.90
C SER A 228 0.70 2.29 -19.58
N ALA A 229 1.42 2.45 -18.46
CA ALA A 229 0.93 2.06 -17.13
C ALA A 229 -0.34 2.82 -16.74
N TRP A 230 -0.41 4.12 -17.06
CA TRP A 230 -1.60 4.94 -16.86
C TRP A 230 -2.82 4.43 -17.63
N SER A 231 -2.61 3.97 -18.87
CA SER A 231 -3.69 3.65 -19.80
C SER A 231 -4.17 2.20 -19.68
N GLU A 232 -3.28 1.29 -19.26
CA GLU A 232 -3.58 -0.13 -19.08
C GLU A 232 -4.63 -0.35 -17.99
N ALA A 233 -4.46 0.30 -16.83
CA ALA A 233 -5.47 0.33 -15.79
C ALA A 233 -5.47 1.72 -15.17
N GLN A 234 -6.55 2.47 -15.41
CA GLN A 234 -6.59 3.87 -15.02
C GLN A 234 -6.39 4.01 -13.51
N GLY A 235 -6.89 3.08 -12.70
CA GLY A 235 -6.84 3.13 -11.23
C GLY A 235 -5.47 2.94 -10.58
N TRP A 236 -4.40 2.56 -11.27
CA TRP A 236 -3.10 2.38 -10.61
C TRP A 236 -2.51 3.70 -10.08
N PHE A 237 -2.89 4.83 -10.67
CA PHE A 237 -2.50 6.17 -10.21
C PHE A 237 -3.72 7.02 -9.87
N GLY A 238 -3.51 8.06 -9.07
CA GLY A 238 -4.54 9.05 -8.81
C GLY A 238 -4.82 9.84 -10.08
N THR A 239 -6.06 10.30 -10.26
CA THR A 239 -6.46 11.11 -11.44
C THR A 239 -5.52 12.30 -11.68
N VAL A 240 -4.98 12.87 -10.59
CA VAL A 240 -4.01 13.98 -10.58
C VAL A 240 -2.70 13.68 -11.31
N PHE A 241 -2.24 12.42 -11.32
CA PHE A 241 -0.99 12.04 -12.00
C PHE A 241 -1.07 12.18 -13.52
N GLY A 242 -2.29 12.20 -14.07
CA GLY A 242 -2.52 12.49 -15.49
C GLY A 242 -1.90 13.82 -15.94
N ASN A 243 -1.79 14.80 -15.04
CA ASN A 243 -1.18 16.11 -15.30
C ASN A 243 0.36 16.08 -15.33
N TYR A 244 0.98 15.06 -14.73
CA TYR A 244 2.43 15.00 -14.52
C TYR A 244 3.12 13.86 -15.28
N ARG A 245 2.37 12.89 -15.80
CA ARG A 245 2.93 11.69 -16.44
C ARG A 245 3.91 11.97 -17.61
N SER A 246 3.74 13.09 -18.30
CA SER A 246 4.62 13.51 -19.41
C SER A 246 5.83 14.33 -18.94
N ASN A 247 5.85 14.78 -17.69
CA ASN A 247 6.93 15.56 -17.11
C ASN A 247 7.04 15.32 -15.59
N VAL A 248 7.62 14.19 -15.20
CA VAL A 248 7.76 13.84 -13.77
C VAL A 248 8.86 14.64 -13.06
N ASN A 249 9.69 15.38 -13.80
CA ASN A 249 10.77 16.19 -13.23
C ASN A 249 10.26 17.35 -12.36
N VAL A 250 8.99 17.73 -12.50
CA VAL A 250 8.34 18.73 -11.65
C VAL A 250 7.74 18.15 -10.37
N ILE A 251 7.69 16.82 -10.24
CA ILE A 251 7.23 16.15 -9.02
C ILE A 251 8.41 16.16 -8.02
N PRO A 252 8.23 16.68 -6.79
CA PRO A 252 9.32 16.80 -5.82
C PRO A 252 9.66 15.48 -5.12
N VAL A 253 9.07 14.37 -5.58
CA VAL A 253 9.27 13.00 -5.10
C VAL A 253 9.35 12.05 -6.29
N ASP A 254 9.82 10.84 -6.03
CA ASP A 254 9.82 9.73 -6.97
C ASP A 254 9.57 8.43 -6.19
N THR A 255 9.23 7.32 -6.86
CA THR A 255 8.99 6.02 -6.19
C THR A 255 10.19 5.43 -5.44
N PRO A 256 11.48 5.76 -5.71
CA PRO A 256 12.55 5.49 -4.76
C PRO A 256 12.38 6.40 -3.52
N GLY A 257 11.45 6.02 -2.63
CA GLY A 257 11.51 6.29 -1.20
C GLY A 257 12.28 5.15 -0.51
N PRO A 258 12.89 5.37 0.66
CA PRO A 258 14.08 4.64 1.09
C PRO A 258 13.79 3.14 1.34
N PRO A 259 14.80 2.26 1.20
CA PRO A 259 14.85 1.10 2.08
C PRO A 259 14.87 1.61 3.52
N ASP A 260 14.05 1.01 4.39
CA ASP A 260 14.10 1.32 5.82
C ASP A 260 15.57 1.36 6.29
N PRO A 261 16.00 2.36 7.08
CA PRO A 261 17.33 2.33 7.69
C PRO A 261 17.49 1.21 8.73
N GLU A 262 16.48 0.35 8.90
CA GLU A 262 16.50 -0.85 9.72
C GLU A 262 16.34 -2.09 8.84
N GLY A 263 17.47 -2.49 8.26
CA GLY A 263 17.81 -3.84 7.84
C GLY A 263 19.24 -4.13 8.27
#